data_AF-A0A4R4W183-F1
#
_entry.id   AF-A0A4R4W183-F1
#
_cell.length_a   1.000
_cell.length_b   1.000
_cell.length_c   1.000
_cell.angle_alpha   90.00
_cell.angle_beta   90.00
_cell.angle_gamma   90.00
#
_symmetry.space_group_name_H-M   'P 1'
#
loop_
_entity.id
_entity.type
_entity.pdbx_description
1 polymer ?
#
loop_
_entity_poly.entity_id
_entity_poly.type
_entity_poly.pdbx_seq_one_letter_code
_entity_poly.pdbx_strand_id
1 'polypeptide(L)' 'MNKYRDLMAAVALVRTALDEAKKLHKKIQEPGETDWRVPGRDEVDGAHAKAAVELTSFHAATVKWEKELVSKGWRV' A
#
# COMPACT_ATOMS: atom_id res chain seq x y z
N MET A 1 -8.14 -19.95 -12.99
CA MET A 1 -7.27 -18.92 -12.39
C MET A 1 -8.09 -17.65 -12.29
N ASN A 2 -8.49 -17.23 -11.08
CA ASN A 2 -9.37 -16.07 -10.90
C ASN A 2 -8.50 -14.84 -10.65
N LYS A 3 -8.14 -14.14 -11.73
CA LYS A 3 -7.22 -12.99 -11.70
C LYS A 3 -7.69 -11.88 -10.75
N TYR A 4 -9.00 -11.71 -10.60
CA TYR A 4 -9.55 -10.73 -9.66
C TYR A 4 -9.29 -11.13 -8.21
N ARG A 5 -9.55 -12.39 -7.86
CA ARG A 5 -9.22 -12.93 -6.54
C ARG A 5 -7.73 -12.79 -6.23
N ASP A 6 -6.88 -13.07 -7.21
CA ASP A 6 -5.42 -12.95 -7.06
C ASP A 6 -5.00 -11.49 -6.85
N LEU A 7 -5.63 -10.53 -7.55
CA LEU A 7 -5.44 -9.10 -7.33
C LEU A 7 -5.85 -8.67 -5.92
N MET A 8 -7.02 -9.10 -5.45
CA MET A 8 -7.51 -8.76 -4.11
C MET A 8 -6.61 -9.35 -3.01
N ALA A 9 -6.09 -10.56 -3.21
CA ALA A 9 -5.10 -11.16 -2.34
C ALA A 9 -3.79 -10.36 -2.32
N ALA A 10 -3.32 -9.88 -3.48
CA ALA A 10 -2.14 -9.03 -3.57
C ALA A 10 -2.32 -7.68 -2.85
N VAL A 11 -3.49 -7.04 -2.99
CA VAL A 11 -3.83 -5.80 -2.25
C VAL A 11 -3.79 -6.03 -0.74
N ALA A 12 -4.35 -7.15 -0.26
CA ALA A 12 -4.30 -7.52 1.15
C ALA A 12 -2.85 -7.73 1.63
N LEU A 13 -2.03 -8.43 0.83
CA LEU A 13 -0.62 -8.65 1.13
C LEU A 13 0.17 -7.35 1.25
N VAL A 14 -0.02 -6.40 0.31
CA VAL A 14 0.66 -5.09 0.36
C VAL A 14 0.24 -4.32 1.60
N ARG A 15 -1.03 -4.38 2.00
CA ARG A 15 -1.51 -3.75 3.23
C ARG A 15 -0.80 -4.33 4.46
N THR A 16 -0.70 -5.66 4.55
CA THR A 16 0.03 -6.33 5.64
C THR A 16 1.50 -5.92 5.66
N ALA A 17 2.15 -5.87 4.49
CA ALA A 17 3.54 -5.43 4.39
C ALA A 17 3.75 -3.98 4.87
N LEU A 18 2.81 -3.07 4.54
CA LEU A 18 2.83 -1.71 5.08
C LEU A 18 2.68 -1.73 6.61
N ASP A 19 1.69 -2.44 7.15
CA ASP A 19 1.47 -2.51 8.61
C ASP A 19 2.69 -3.07 9.37
N GLU A 20 3.42 -4.02 8.77
CA GLU A 20 4.69 -4.53 9.30
C GLU A 20 5.82 -3.51 9.19
N ALA A 21 5.96 -2.84 8.05
CA ALA A 21 6.96 -1.78 7.84
C ALA A 21 6.79 -0.65 8.86
N LYS A 22 5.54 -0.27 9.16
CA LYS A 22 5.23 0.75 10.18
C LYS A 22 5.77 0.40 11.57
N LYS A 23 5.85 -0.88 11.92
CA LYS A 23 6.45 -1.32 13.20
C LYS A 23 7.96 -1.10 13.22
N LEU A 24 8.61 -1.20 12.05
CA LEU A 24 10.04 -0.96 11.88
C LEU A 24 10.36 0.54 11.89
N HIS A 25 9.49 1.39 11.32
CA HIS A 25 9.71 2.84 11.27
C HIS A 25 9.88 3.44 12.67
N LYS A 26 9.17 2.91 13.66
CA LYS A 26 9.31 3.31 15.08
C LYS A 26 10.71 3.12 15.66
N LYS A 27 11.54 2.28 15.02
CA LYS A 27 12.91 1.98 15.44
C LYS A 27 13.96 2.78 14.67
N ILE A 28 13.54 3.61 13.70
CA ILE A 28 14.46 4.47 12.95
C ILE A 28 15.06 5.50 13.91
N GLN A 29 16.38 5.56 13.91
CA GLN A 29 17.15 6.62 14.55
C GLN A 29 17.49 7.67 13.50
N GLU A 30 17.53 8.93 13.91
CA GLU A 30 17.93 9.99 13.00
C GLU A 30 19.37 9.78 12.54
N PRO A 31 19.63 9.90 11.22
CA PRO A 31 20.96 9.70 10.70
C PRO A 31 21.92 10.77 11.20
N GLY A 32 23.14 10.37 11.54
CA GLY A 32 24.24 11.30 11.78
C GLY A 32 24.77 11.91 10.49
N GLU A 33 25.84 12.70 10.58
CA GLU A 33 26.55 13.20 9.39
C GLU A 33 27.11 12.02 8.60
N THR A 34 26.59 11.83 7.38
CA THR A 34 27.03 10.80 6.44
C THR A 34 27.12 11.40 5.05
N ASP A 35 28.10 10.95 4.25
CA ASP A 35 28.30 11.43 2.87
C ASP A 35 27.20 10.99 1.89
N TRP A 36 26.23 10.19 2.36
CA TRP A 36 25.12 9.65 1.58
C TRP A 36 23.79 10.00 2.24
N ARG A 37 22.75 10.28 1.44
CA ARG A 37 21.45 10.69 1.99
C ARG A 37 20.71 9.51 2.59
N VAL A 38 20.67 9.46 3.92
CA VAL A 38 19.78 8.56 4.67
C VAL A 38 18.47 9.29 4.96
N PRO A 39 17.30 8.73 4.59
CA PRO A 39 16.02 9.34 4.93
C PRO A 39 15.81 9.41 6.44
N GLY A 40 15.38 10.56 6.94
CA GLY A 40 14.99 10.73 8.34
C GLY A 40 13.68 10.00 8.65
N ARG A 41 13.33 9.91 9.93
CA ARG A 41 12.09 9.22 10.34
C ARG A 41 10.84 9.86 9.73
N ASP A 42 10.78 11.18 9.71
CA ASP A 42 9.63 11.93 9.16
C ASP A 42 9.46 11.70 7.65
N GLU A 43 10.56 11.58 6.90
CA GLU A 43 10.51 11.26 5.47
C GLU A 43 9.95 9.85 5.24
N VAL A 44 10.37 8.88 6.06
CA VAL A 44 9.88 7.50 5.97
C VAL A 44 8.42 7.39 6.40
N ASP A 45 8.03 8.05 7.50
CA ASP A 45 6.64 8.07 7.98
C ASP A 45 5.71 8.79 6.98
N GLY A 46 6.18 9.87 6.35
CA GLY A 46 5.48 10.56 5.27
C GLY A 46 5.29 9.70 4.02
N ALA A 47 6.36 9.01 3.57
CA ALA A 47 6.29 8.09 2.43
C ALA A 47 5.33 6.91 2.72
N HIS A 48 5.37 6.38 3.95
CA HIS A 48 4.46 5.34 4.40
C HIS A 48 3.00 5.79 4.35
N ALA A 49 2.70 6.97 4.90
CA ALA A 49 1.35 7.51 4.92
C ALA A 49 0.82 7.68 3.49
N LYS A 50 1.66 8.20 2.58
CA LYS A 50 1.31 8.33 1.16
C LYS A 50 1.00 6.98 0.51
N ALA A 51 1.85 5.97 0.70
CA ALA A 51 1.64 4.63 0.16
C ALA A 51 0.34 3.98 0.67
N ALA A 52 0.01 4.17 1.96
CA ALA A 52 -1.23 3.66 2.53
C ALA A 52 -2.48 4.32 1.93
N VAL A 53 -2.42 5.63 1.66
CA VAL A 53 -3.50 6.37 0.98
C VAL A 53 -3.66 5.87 -0.45
N GLU A 54 -2.57 5.76 -1.21
CA GLU A 54 -2.60 5.28 -2.59
C GLU A 54 -3.17 3.86 -2.71
N LEU A 55 -2.77 2.95 -1.82
CA LEU A 55 -3.32 1.59 -1.77
C LEU A 55 -4.83 1.59 -1.47
N THR A 56 -5.26 2.45 -0.54
CA THR A 56 -6.68 2.59 -0.19
C THR A 56 -7.50 3.10 -1.37
N SER A 57 -7.00 4.13 -2.06
CA SER A 57 -7.62 4.67 -3.27
C SER A 57 -7.67 3.64 -4.39
N PHE A 58 -6.59 2.89 -4.61
CA PHE A 58 -6.52 1.82 -5.61
C PHE A 58 -7.54 0.71 -5.33
N HIS A 59 -7.63 0.27 -4.07
CA HIS A 59 -8.61 -0.74 -3.66
C HIS A 59 -10.05 -0.25 -3.86
N ALA A 60 -10.36 0.99 -3.47
CA ALA A 60 -11.68 1.58 -3.65
C ALA A 60 -12.07 1.68 -5.14
N ALA A 61 -11.14 2.11 -6.01
CA ALA A 61 -11.34 2.15 -7.46
C ALA A 61 -11.59 0.75 -8.03
N THR A 62 -10.81 -0.24 -7.59
CA THR A 62 -10.95 -1.65 -8.01
C THR A 62 -12.33 -2.22 -7.65
N VAL A 63 -12.79 -2.01 -6.41
CA VAL A 63 -14.14 -2.44 -5.97
C VAL A 63 -15.24 -1.72 -6.74
N LYS A 64 -15.06 -0.44 -7.07
CA LYS A 64 -16.01 0.29 -7.92
C LYS A 64 -16.11 -0.36 -9.30
N TRP A 65 -14.97 -0.69 -9.91
CA TRP A 65 -14.92 -1.33 -11.23
C TRP A 65 -15.55 -2.73 -11.22
N GLU A 66 -15.32 -3.53 -10.18
CA GLU A 66 -16.02 -4.80 -10.00
C GLU A 66 -17.54 -4.62 -10.05
N LYS A 67 -18.08 -3.66 -9.27
CA LYS A 67 -19.52 -3.38 -9.25
C LYS A 67 -20.07 -2.97 -10.61
N GLU A 68 -19.31 -2.16 -11.37
CA GLU A 68 -19.69 -1.74 -12.71
C GLU A 68 -19.65 -2.88 -13.74
N LEU A 69 -18.72 -3.83 -13.60
CA LEU A 69 -18.65 -5.01 -14.46
C LEU A 69 -19.79 -5.98 -14.15
N VAL A 70 -20.06 -6.23 -12.87
CA VAL A 70 -21.16 -7.09 -12.43
C VAL A 70 -22.52 -6.51 -12.85
N SER A 71 -22.73 -5.20 -12.74
CA SER A 71 -23.98 -4.56 -13.17
C SER A 71 -24.22 -4.67 -14.68
N LYS A 72 -23.15 -4.78 -15.47
CA LYS A 72 -23.19 -5.05 -16.91
C LYS A 72 -23.31 -6.55 -17.25
N GLY A 73 -23.46 -7.42 -16.25
CA GLY A 73 -23.62 -8.87 -16.41
C GLY A 73 -22.32 -9.65 -16.61
N TRP A 74 -21.16 -9.03 -16.40
CA TRP A 74 -19.86 -9.69 -16.52
C TRP A 74 -19.54 -10.51 -15.27
N ARG A 75 -18.93 -11.69 -15.45
CA ARG A 75 -18.36 -12.47 -14.34
C ARG A 75 -16.93 -11.98 -14.08
N VAL A 76 -16.71 -11.46 -12.89
CA VAL A 76 -15.41 -10.94 -12.40
C VAL A 76 -14.69 -12.02 -11.60
#